data_AF-Q93WK9-F1
#
_entry.id   AF-Q93WK9-F1
#
_cell.length_a   1.000
_cell.length_b   1.000
_cell.length_c   1.000
_cell.angle_alpha   90.00
_cell.angle_beta   90.00
_cell.angle_gamma   90.00
#
_symmetry.space_group_name_H-M   'P 1'
#
loop_
_entity.id
_entity.type
_entity.pdbx_description
1 polymer ?
#
loop_
_entity_poly.entity_id
_entity_poly.type
_entity_poly.pdbx_seq_one_letter_code
_entity_poly.pdbx_strand_id
1 'polypeptide(L)'
;AEEAELQPLIDQVRAMLRSMNDGDTSASAYDTAWVAMVPKVGGDGGAQPQFPATVRWIVDHQLPDGSWGDSALFSAYDRMINTLACVVALTKWSLEPARCEAGLSFLHENMWRLAEEEAESMPIGFEIAFPSLIQTARDLGVVDFPYGHPALQSIYANREVKLKRIPRDMMHRVPTSILHSLEGMPDLDWARLLNLQSCDGS
;
A
#
# COMPACT_ATOMS: atom_id res chain seq x y z
N ALA A 1 -46.37 -15.91 -3.09
CA ALA A 1 -45.30 -16.79 -3.58
C ALA A 1 -44.03 -15.96 -3.74
N GLU A 2 -44.04 -14.95 -4.61
CA GLU A 2 -42.94 -14.00 -4.82
C GLU A 2 -42.53 -13.22 -3.56
N GLU A 3 -43.50 -12.76 -2.75
CA GLU A 3 -43.21 -12.06 -1.49
C GLU A 3 -42.53 -12.93 -0.43
N ALA A 4 -42.80 -14.26 -0.44
CA ALA A 4 -42.14 -15.21 0.46
C ALA A 4 -40.72 -15.57 0.00
N GLU A 5 -40.42 -15.46 -1.29
CA GLU A 5 -39.08 -15.66 -1.86
C GLU A 5 -38.16 -14.45 -1.63
N LEU A 6 -38.72 -13.24 -1.56
CA LEU A 6 -37.95 -12.01 -1.33
C LEU A 6 -37.67 -11.73 0.16
N GLN A 7 -38.46 -12.28 1.07
CA GLN A 7 -38.34 -12.01 2.50
C GLN A 7 -36.93 -12.29 3.08
N PRO A 8 -36.22 -13.38 2.72
CA PRO A 8 -34.86 -13.61 3.17
C PRO A 8 -33.87 -12.53 2.72
N LEU A 9 -33.98 -12.06 1.48
CA LEU A 9 -33.12 -11.00 0.95
C LEU A 9 -33.41 -9.66 1.64
N ILE A 10 -34.69 -9.37 1.89
CA ILE A 10 -35.10 -8.18 2.65
C ILE A 10 -34.51 -8.21 4.07
N ASP A 11 -34.57 -9.37 4.74
CA ASP A 11 -34.02 -9.51 6.09
C ASP A 11 -32.50 -9.46 6.11
N GLN A 12 -31.81 -9.97 5.07
CA GLN A 12 -30.37 -9.81 4.89
C GLN A 12 -29.98 -8.34 4.74
N VAL A 13 -30.66 -7.58 3.87
CA VAL A 13 -30.40 -6.14 3.69
C VAL A 13 -30.68 -5.38 5.00
N ARG A 14 -31.76 -5.70 5.71
CA ARG A 14 -32.05 -5.12 7.04
C ARG A 14 -30.95 -5.42 8.05
N ALA A 15 -30.41 -6.64 8.04
CA ALA A 15 -29.29 -7.01 8.91
C ALA A 15 -28.03 -6.20 8.58
N MET A 16 -27.69 -6.08 7.28
CA MET A 16 -26.56 -5.26 6.82
C MET A 16 -26.70 -3.79 7.24
N LEU A 17 -27.89 -3.20 7.07
CA LEU A 17 -28.16 -1.81 7.49
C LEU A 17 -28.04 -1.63 9.01
N ARG A 18 -28.46 -2.64 9.80
CA ARG A 18 -28.38 -2.61 11.27
C ARG A 18 -26.96 -2.82 11.80
N SER A 19 -26.09 -3.48 11.04
CA SER A 19 -24.70 -3.73 11.42
C SER A 19 -23.73 -2.65 10.92
N MET A 20 -24.23 -1.58 10.30
CA MET A 20 -23.38 -0.48 9.83
C MET A 20 -22.64 0.19 10.99
N ASN A 21 -21.32 0.33 10.84
CA ASN A 21 -20.45 1.08 11.74
C ASN A 21 -19.49 1.94 10.88
N ASP A 22 -18.20 1.99 11.21
CA ASP A 22 -17.19 2.81 10.53
C ASP A 22 -16.89 2.37 9.08
N GLY A 23 -17.44 1.24 8.64
CA GLY A 23 -17.36 0.74 7.28
C GLY A 23 -17.20 -0.78 7.22
N ASP A 24 -17.53 -1.36 6.08
CA ASP A 24 -17.19 -2.73 5.71
C ASP A 24 -16.39 -2.67 4.40
N THR A 25 -15.08 -2.88 4.49
CA THR A 25 -14.14 -2.73 3.38
C THR A 25 -13.14 -3.87 3.39
N SER A 26 -12.63 -4.22 2.20
CA SER A 26 -11.54 -5.18 2.08
C SER A 26 -10.26 -4.65 2.72
N ALA A 27 -9.39 -5.58 3.11
CA ALA A 27 -8.06 -5.24 3.61
C ALA A 27 -7.15 -4.78 2.45
N SER A 28 -6.36 -3.74 2.70
CA SER A 28 -5.31 -3.26 1.80
C SER A 28 -3.97 -3.88 2.19
N ALA A 29 -3.34 -4.63 1.28
CA ALA A 29 -2.04 -5.22 1.55
C ALA A 29 -0.94 -4.16 1.66
N TYR A 30 -1.02 -3.11 0.85
CA TYR A 30 -0.17 -1.93 0.89
C TYR A 30 -0.19 -1.24 2.26
N ASP A 31 -1.37 -0.88 2.76
CA ASP A 31 -1.50 -0.19 4.06
C ASP A 31 -1.08 -1.11 5.21
N THR A 32 -1.45 -2.39 5.14
CA THR A 32 -1.04 -3.40 6.12
C THR A 32 0.48 -3.55 6.18
N ALA A 33 1.16 -3.48 5.03
CA ALA A 33 2.62 -3.50 4.94
C ALA A 33 3.28 -2.26 5.57
N TRP A 34 2.71 -1.06 5.36
CA TRP A 34 3.19 0.15 6.04
C TRP A 34 3.10 0.04 7.56
N VAL A 35 1.98 -0.48 8.09
CA VAL A 35 1.83 -0.72 9.53
C VAL A 35 2.80 -1.81 10.01
N ALA A 36 3.02 -2.87 9.22
CA ALA A 36 3.97 -3.94 9.54
C ALA A 36 5.42 -3.45 9.66
N MET A 37 5.78 -2.36 8.99
CA MET A 37 7.12 -1.78 9.07
C MET A 37 7.38 -0.96 10.34
N VAL A 38 6.38 -0.67 11.17
CA VAL A 38 6.56 0.14 12.38
C VAL A 38 7.38 -0.63 13.43
N PRO A 39 8.54 -0.12 13.89
CA PRO A 39 9.35 -0.77 14.90
C PRO A 39 8.75 -0.66 16.30
N LYS A 40 8.94 -1.70 17.11
CA LYS A 40 8.51 -1.74 18.51
C LYS A 40 9.18 -0.66 19.35
N VAL A 41 8.39 0.13 20.07
CA VAL A 41 8.90 1.18 20.97
C VAL A 41 9.39 0.57 22.29
N GLY A 42 10.56 1.01 22.77
CA GLY A 42 11.09 0.62 24.08
C GLY A 42 11.60 -0.83 24.17
N GLY A 43 11.90 -1.46 23.05
CA GLY A 43 12.42 -2.83 23.01
C GLY A 43 13.86 -2.97 23.49
N ASP A 44 14.15 -4.14 24.03
CA ASP A 44 15.35 -4.60 24.73
C ASP A 44 16.51 -4.99 23.78
N GLY A 45 16.62 -4.31 22.63
CA GLY A 45 17.78 -4.37 21.72
C GLY A 45 17.59 -5.19 20.44
N GLY A 46 16.45 -5.84 20.23
CA GLY A 46 16.09 -6.50 18.97
C GLY A 46 15.06 -5.70 18.17
N ALA A 47 15.34 -5.45 16.88
CA ALA A 47 14.37 -4.82 15.98
C ALA A 47 13.20 -5.79 15.73
N GLN A 48 12.01 -5.47 16.24
CA GLN A 48 10.78 -6.27 16.10
C GLN A 48 9.63 -5.38 15.62
N PRO A 49 8.63 -5.94 14.92
CA PRO A 49 7.43 -5.20 14.53
C PRO A 49 6.59 -4.81 15.76
N GLN A 50 6.13 -3.56 15.80
CA GLN A 50 5.18 -3.06 16.81
C GLN A 50 3.83 -3.77 16.70
N PHE A 51 3.46 -4.20 15.49
CA PHE A 51 2.19 -4.84 15.18
C PHE A 51 2.41 -6.22 14.52
N PRO A 52 2.75 -7.28 15.28
CA PRO A 52 3.02 -8.60 14.68
C PRO A 52 1.85 -9.22 13.90
N ALA A 53 0.62 -8.80 14.19
CA ALA A 53 -0.58 -9.27 13.49
C ALA A 53 -0.59 -8.84 12.01
N THR A 54 -0.07 -7.66 11.66
CA THR A 54 -0.01 -7.21 10.26
C THR A 54 1.04 -7.99 9.47
N VAL A 55 2.16 -8.33 10.10
CA VAL A 55 3.15 -9.25 9.51
C VAL A 55 2.50 -10.60 9.21
N ARG A 56 1.81 -11.20 10.19
CA ARG A 56 1.11 -12.49 9.98
C ARG A 56 0.09 -12.39 8.85
N TRP A 57 -0.69 -11.31 8.80
CA TRP A 57 -1.64 -11.11 7.72
C TRP A 57 -0.95 -11.14 6.35
N ILE A 58 0.18 -10.44 6.19
CA ILE A 58 0.95 -10.47 4.93
C ILE A 58 1.37 -11.89 4.57
N VAL A 59 1.89 -12.66 5.53
CA VAL A 59 2.29 -14.07 5.31
C VAL A 59 1.11 -14.91 4.85
N ASP A 60 -0.06 -14.76 5.46
CA ASP A 60 -1.21 -15.61 5.21
C ASP A 60 -1.98 -15.26 3.92
N HIS A 61 -1.73 -14.09 3.32
CA HIS A 61 -2.54 -13.54 2.21
C HIS A 61 -1.76 -13.33 0.90
N GLN A 62 -0.60 -13.97 0.73
CA GLN A 62 0.05 -14.03 -0.59
C GLN A 62 -0.80 -14.86 -1.56
N LEU A 63 -1.01 -14.33 -2.77
CA LEU A 63 -1.74 -15.00 -3.84
C LEU A 63 -0.91 -16.14 -4.46
N PRO A 64 -1.54 -17.11 -5.14
CA PRO A 64 -0.85 -18.25 -5.74
C PRO A 64 0.20 -17.89 -6.81
N ASP A 65 0.10 -16.71 -7.42
CA ASP A 65 1.06 -16.18 -8.39
C ASP A 65 2.24 -15.45 -7.74
N GLY A 66 2.33 -15.44 -6.41
CA GLY A 66 3.35 -14.76 -5.64
C GLY A 66 3.05 -13.29 -5.33
N SER A 67 1.98 -12.72 -5.88
CA SER A 67 1.61 -11.32 -5.65
C SER A 67 0.76 -11.10 -4.40
N TRP A 68 0.55 -9.84 -4.05
CA TRP A 68 -0.50 -9.38 -3.15
C TRP A 68 -1.39 -8.37 -3.86
N GLY A 69 -2.66 -8.29 -3.48
CA GLY A 69 -3.65 -7.36 -4.04
C GLY A 69 -5.05 -7.98 -4.09
N ASP A 70 -5.93 -7.41 -4.91
CA ASP A 70 -7.29 -7.92 -5.06
C ASP A 70 -7.29 -9.28 -5.77
N SER A 71 -7.85 -10.31 -5.12
CA SER A 71 -7.92 -11.68 -5.68
C SER A 71 -8.97 -11.84 -6.78
N ALA A 72 -10.00 -10.99 -6.81
CA ALA A 72 -11.12 -11.05 -7.74
C ALA A 72 -10.87 -10.22 -9.01
N LEU A 73 -10.09 -9.14 -8.91
CA LEU A 73 -9.76 -8.28 -10.04
C LEU A 73 -8.26 -8.08 -10.17
N PHE A 74 -7.71 -8.33 -11.35
CA PHE A 74 -6.30 -8.05 -11.65
C PHE A 74 -6.15 -6.63 -12.20
N SER A 75 -5.33 -5.81 -11.53
CA SER A 75 -4.73 -4.59 -12.07
C SER A 75 -3.22 -4.65 -11.85
N ALA A 76 -2.42 -4.36 -12.87
CA ALA A 76 -0.97 -4.34 -12.74
C ALA A 76 -0.54 -3.30 -11.70
N TYR A 77 -1.15 -2.11 -11.70
CA TYR A 77 -0.82 -1.10 -10.69
C TYR A 77 -1.08 -1.59 -9.27
N ASP A 78 -2.27 -2.16 -9.03
CA ASP A 78 -2.63 -2.75 -7.73
C ASP A 78 -1.64 -3.85 -7.32
N ARG A 79 -1.40 -4.83 -8.20
CA ARG A 79 -0.51 -5.95 -7.88
C ARG A 79 0.93 -5.51 -7.67
N MET A 80 1.45 -4.56 -8.45
CA MET A 80 2.83 -4.09 -8.31
C MET A 80 3.05 -3.39 -6.97
N ILE A 81 2.17 -2.46 -6.58
CA ILE A 81 2.38 -1.67 -5.37
C ILE A 81 2.18 -2.51 -4.10
N ASN A 82 1.14 -3.35 -4.05
CA ASN A 82 0.88 -4.23 -2.92
C ASN A 82 2.01 -5.25 -2.75
N THR A 83 2.44 -5.90 -3.84
CA THR A 83 3.51 -6.91 -3.79
C THR A 83 4.82 -6.30 -3.31
N LEU A 84 5.22 -5.15 -3.86
CA LEU A 84 6.46 -4.49 -3.44
C LEU A 84 6.40 -4.09 -1.95
N ALA A 85 5.27 -3.53 -1.49
CA ALA A 85 5.10 -3.16 -0.09
C ALA A 85 5.26 -4.37 0.85
N CYS A 86 4.61 -5.49 0.53
CA CYS A 86 4.70 -6.72 1.30
C CYS A 86 6.13 -7.30 1.32
N VAL A 87 6.81 -7.34 0.17
CA VAL A 87 8.21 -7.78 0.09
C VAL A 87 9.11 -6.90 0.96
N VAL A 88 8.95 -5.58 0.88
CA VAL A 88 9.71 -4.61 1.69
C VAL A 88 9.46 -4.84 3.18
N ALA A 89 8.20 -5.04 3.60
CA ALA A 89 7.85 -5.28 4.99
C ALA A 89 8.46 -6.58 5.53
N LEU A 90 8.40 -7.68 4.76
CA LEU A 90 9.00 -8.97 5.16
C LEU A 90 10.54 -8.89 5.19
N THR A 91 11.13 -8.22 4.19
CA THR A 91 12.60 -8.02 4.11
C THR A 91 13.12 -7.24 5.30
N LYS A 92 12.43 -6.16 5.71
CA LYS A 92 12.82 -5.33 6.85
C LYS A 92 13.07 -6.14 8.13
N TRP A 93 12.29 -7.20 8.32
CA TRP A 93 12.37 -8.07 9.49
C TRP A 93 13.13 -9.38 9.25
N SER A 94 13.69 -9.57 8.04
CA SER A 94 14.36 -10.82 7.63
C SER A 94 13.46 -12.05 7.79
N LEU A 95 12.18 -11.92 7.41
CA LEU A 95 11.17 -12.97 7.51
C LEU A 95 10.79 -13.53 6.14
N GLU A 96 10.34 -14.80 6.12
CA GLU A 96 9.71 -15.44 4.96
C GLU A 96 10.46 -15.29 3.61
N PRO A 97 11.76 -15.64 3.53
CA PRO A 97 12.56 -15.43 2.32
C PRO A 97 11.94 -16.03 1.06
N ALA A 98 11.34 -17.23 1.15
CA ALA A 98 10.68 -17.87 0.02
C ALA A 98 9.48 -17.06 -0.52
N ARG A 99 8.75 -16.36 0.35
CA ARG A 99 7.63 -15.49 -0.07
C ARG A 99 8.14 -14.22 -0.71
N CYS A 100 9.23 -13.66 -0.18
CA CYS A 100 9.91 -12.52 -0.79
C CYS A 100 10.41 -12.87 -2.20
N GLU A 101 11.05 -14.03 -2.38
CA GLU A 101 11.50 -14.53 -3.67
C GLU A 101 10.35 -14.68 -4.67
N ALA A 102 9.23 -15.29 -4.25
CA ALA A 102 8.05 -15.42 -5.10
C ALA A 102 7.46 -14.05 -5.50
N GLY A 103 7.37 -13.10 -4.55
CA GLY A 103 6.91 -11.74 -4.83
C GLY A 103 7.84 -10.98 -5.77
N LEU A 104 9.16 -11.14 -5.62
CA LEU A 104 10.15 -10.55 -6.51
C LEU A 104 10.10 -11.14 -7.92
N SER A 105 9.90 -12.46 -8.06
CA SER A 105 9.67 -13.12 -9.35
C SER A 105 8.44 -12.54 -10.04
N PHE A 106 7.33 -12.41 -9.31
CA PHE A 106 6.10 -11.81 -9.84
C PHE A 106 6.34 -10.37 -10.34
N LEU A 107 7.01 -9.54 -9.54
CA LEU A 107 7.35 -8.15 -9.91
C LEU A 107 8.20 -8.13 -11.19
N HIS A 108 9.21 -8.99 -11.28
CA HIS A 108 10.09 -9.07 -12.45
C HIS A 108 9.34 -9.49 -13.72
N GLU A 109 8.47 -10.49 -13.63
CA GLU A 109 7.71 -11.04 -14.76
C GLU A 109 6.60 -10.10 -15.27
N ASN A 110 6.11 -9.18 -14.42
CA ASN A 110 4.92 -8.38 -14.72
C ASN A 110 5.16 -6.87 -14.77
N MET A 111 6.38 -6.37 -14.47
CA MET A 111 6.70 -4.94 -14.46
C MET A 111 6.38 -4.22 -15.78
N TRP A 112 6.51 -4.92 -16.92
CA TRP A 112 6.21 -4.37 -18.25
C TRP A 112 4.75 -3.94 -18.41
N ARG A 113 3.83 -4.57 -17.68
CA ARG A 113 2.39 -4.23 -17.73
C ARG A 113 2.11 -2.80 -17.26
N LEU A 114 2.95 -2.22 -16.40
CA LEU A 114 2.82 -0.82 -15.97
C LEU A 114 2.94 0.17 -17.14
N ALA A 115 3.58 -0.21 -18.24
CA ALA A 115 3.68 0.62 -19.43
C ALA A 115 2.52 0.43 -20.42
N GLU A 116 1.74 -0.64 -20.28
CA GLU A 116 0.63 -0.97 -21.17
C GLU A 116 -0.75 -0.70 -20.56
N GLU A 117 -0.86 -0.78 -19.23
CA GLU A 117 -2.12 -0.55 -18.55
C GLU A 117 -2.50 0.93 -18.55
N GLU A 118 -3.75 1.19 -18.93
CA GLU A 118 -4.33 2.52 -19.04
C GLU A 118 -4.21 3.30 -17.72
N ALA A 119 -3.83 4.57 -17.81
CA ALA A 119 -3.56 5.39 -16.63
C ALA A 119 -4.83 5.64 -15.77
N GLU A 120 -6.03 5.46 -16.33
CA GLU A 120 -7.29 5.59 -15.59
C GLU A 120 -7.47 4.52 -14.51
N SER A 121 -6.81 3.36 -14.60
CA SER A 121 -6.85 2.33 -13.56
C SER A 121 -5.82 2.54 -12.44
N MET A 122 -4.97 3.56 -12.56
CA MET A 122 -3.90 3.81 -11.62
C MET A 122 -4.44 4.24 -10.25
N PRO A 123 -4.02 3.60 -9.14
CA PRO A 123 -4.39 3.99 -7.79
C PRO A 123 -3.98 5.42 -7.47
N ILE A 124 -4.77 6.05 -6.60
CA ILE A 124 -4.49 7.41 -6.12
C ILE A 124 -3.10 7.41 -5.45
N GLY A 125 -2.28 8.40 -5.82
CA GLY A 125 -0.95 8.57 -5.24
C GLY A 125 0.10 7.57 -5.73
N PHE A 126 -0.22 6.62 -6.62
CA PHE A 126 0.71 5.58 -7.08
C PHE A 126 2.06 6.15 -7.56
N GLU A 127 2.06 7.20 -8.38
CA GLU A 127 3.30 7.83 -8.90
C GLU A 127 4.17 8.49 -7.82
N ILE A 128 3.65 8.63 -6.59
CA ILE A 128 4.38 9.13 -5.43
C ILE A 128 4.68 7.98 -4.44
N ALA A 129 3.72 7.11 -4.18
CA ALA A 129 3.89 5.98 -3.28
C ALA A 129 4.87 4.93 -3.84
N PHE A 130 4.66 4.48 -5.08
CA PHE A 130 5.42 3.38 -5.66
C PHE A 130 6.92 3.69 -5.81
N PRO A 131 7.36 4.87 -6.33
CA PRO A 131 8.78 5.20 -6.33
C PRO A 131 9.40 5.32 -4.92
N SER A 132 8.63 5.74 -3.91
CA SER A 132 9.09 5.79 -2.51
C SER A 132 9.33 4.39 -1.96
N LEU A 133 8.44 3.44 -2.27
CA LEU A 133 8.65 2.03 -1.94
C LEU A 133 9.86 1.43 -2.65
N ILE A 134 10.09 1.78 -3.93
CA ILE A 134 11.28 1.30 -4.65
C ILE A 134 12.56 1.82 -3.98
N GLN A 135 12.57 3.08 -3.53
CA GLN A 135 13.71 3.62 -2.78
C GLN A 135 13.88 2.89 -1.44
N THR A 136 12.79 2.66 -0.71
CA THR A 136 12.82 1.87 0.54
C THR A 136 13.39 0.46 0.32
N ALA A 137 12.96 -0.23 -0.74
CA ALA A 137 13.49 -1.54 -1.11
C ALA A 137 15.00 -1.49 -1.38
N ARG A 138 15.47 -0.43 -2.06
CA ARG A 138 16.90 -0.22 -2.31
C ARG A 138 17.69 0.00 -1.03
N ASP A 139 17.16 0.81 -0.12
CA ASP A 139 17.82 1.13 1.15
C ASP A 139 17.89 -0.09 2.08
N LEU A 140 16.94 -1.02 1.95
CA LEU A 140 16.95 -2.33 2.62
C LEU A 140 17.82 -3.38 1.92
N GLY A 141 18.41 -3.06 0.76
CA GLY A 141 19.30 -3.98 0.03
C GLY A 141 18.57 -5.09 -0.74
N VAL A 142 17.33 -4.87 -1.18
CA VAL A 142 16.61 -5.82 -2.05
C VAL A 142 17.27 -5.83 -3.44
N VAL A 143 18.14 -6.81 -3.71
CA VAL A 143 18.95 -6.81 -4.94
C VAL A 143 18.20 -7.24 -6.20
N ASP A 144 17.22 -8.14 -6.07
CA ASP A 144 16.56 -8.78 -7.22
C ASP A 144 15.38 -7.99 -7.79
N PHE A 145 15.09 -6.81 -7.23
CA PHE A 145 14.06 -5.92 -7.81
C PHE A 145 14.56 -5.31 -9.14
N PRO A 146 13.74 -5.24 -10.21
CA PRO A 146 14.17 -4.78 -11.53
C PRO A 146 14.27 -3.25 -11.62
N TYR A 147 15.19 -2.63 -10.87
CA TYR A 147 15.37 -1.18 -10.78
C TYR A 147 15.59 -0.46 -12.12
N GLY A 148 16.16 -1.16 -13.11
CA GLY A 148 16.43 -0.62 -14.44
C GLY A 148 15.29 -0.78 -15.44
N HIS A 149 14.13 -1.30 -15.03
CA HIS A 149 13.06 -1.63 -15.96
C HIS A 149 12.52 -0.37 -16.68
N PRO A 150 12.37 -0.37 -18.02
CA PRO A 150 11.94 0.81 -18.78
C PRO A 150 10.59 1.39 -18.33
N ALA A 151 9.65 0.54 -17.91
CA ALA A 151 8.34 0.97 -17.41
C ALA A 151 8.42 1.90 -16.18
N LEU A 152 9.53 1.88 -15.43
CA LEU A 152 9.71 2.77 -14.28
C LEU A 152 10.09 4.20 -14.68
N GLN A 153 10.60 4.41 -15.89
CA GLN A 153 11.12 5.71 -16.33
C GLN A 153 10.01 6.76 -16.42
N SER A 154 8.86 6.40 -16.98
CA SER A 154 7.69 7.29 -17.03
C SER A 154 7.17 7.63 -15.63
N ILE A 155 7.13 6.63 -14.73
CA ILE A 155 6.69 6.81 -13.34
C ILE A 155 7.60 7.80 -12.60
N TYR A 156 8.92 7.66 -12.72
CA TYR A 156 9.86 8.61 -12.12
C TYR A 156 9.73 10.02 -12.72
N ALA A 157 9.59 10.14 -14.04
CA ALA A 157 9.39 11.43 -14.69
C ALA A 157 8.10 12.11 -14.19
N ASN A 158 7.01 11.36 -14.07
CA ASN A 158 5.74 11.87 -13.58
C ASN A 158 5.80 12.27 -12.11
N ARG A 159 6.50 11.49 -11.26
CA ARG A 159 6.77 11.86 -9.86
C ARG A 159 7.40 13.24 -9.77
N GLU A 160 8.45 13.51 -10.54
CA GLU A 160 9.16 14.79 -10.52
C GLU A 160 8.25 15.96 -10.96
N VAL A 161 7.42 15.75 -11.97
CA VAL A 161 6.43 16.74 -12.40
C VAL A 161 5.40 17.00 -11.32
N LYS A 162 4.87 15.95 -10.68
CA LYS A 162 3.87 16.06 -9.61
C LYS A 162 4.44 16.76 -8.37
N LEU A 163 5.63 16.36 -7.92
CA LEU A 163 6.29 16.96 -6.75
C LEU A 163 6.54 18.47 -6.93
N LYS A 164 6.88 18.92 -8.14
CA LYS A 164 7.05 20.35 -8.46
C LYS A 164 5.74 21.15 -8.43
N ARG A 165 4.61 20.50 -8.66
CA ARG A 165 3.28 21.13 -8.65
C ARG A 165 2.66 21.18 -7.25
N ILE A 166 3.17 20.41 -6.30
CA ILE A 166 2.64 20.38 -4.94
C ILE A 166 3.01 21.69 -4.23
N PRO A 167 2.02 22.46 -3.75
CA PRO A 167 2.27 23.65 -2.96
C PRO A 167 2.71 23.26 -1.55
N ARG A 168 4.00 22.94 -1.38
CA ARG A 168 4.58 22.42 -0.14
C ARG A 168 4.25 23.25 1.08
N ASP A 169 4.27 24.57 0.96
CA ASP A 169 3.94 25.43 2.09
C ASP A 169 2.46 25.31 2.51
N MET A 170 1.53 25.18 1.56
CA MET A 170 0.11 24.97 1.85
C MET A 170 -0.16 23.62 2.52
N MET A 171 0.51 22.57 2.05
CA MET A 171 0.43 21.23 2.64
C MET A 171 0.79 21.22 4.14
N HIS A 172 1.65 22.15 4.60
CA HIS A 172 2.04 22.28 6.00
C HIS A 172 1.31 23.41 6.76
N ARG A 173 0.22 23.96 6.19
CA ARG A 173 -0.60 25.01 6.84
C ARG A 173 -2.06 24.63 7.00
N VAL A 174 -2.61 23.90 6.03
CA VAL A 174 -4.02 23.54 6.01
C VAL A 174 -4.18 22.08 5.63
N PRO A 175 -5.21 21.38 6.14
CA PRO A 175 -5.51 20.03 5.69
C PRO A 175 -5.83 20.02 4.19
N THR A 176 -5.14 19.13 3.46
CA THR A 176 -5.37 18.90 2.03
C THR A 176 -5.34 17.40 1.77
N SER A 177 -5.86 16.95 0.61
CA SER A 177 -5.83 15.53 0.23
C SER A 177 -4.42 14.95 0.14
N ILE A 178 -3.38 15.78 0.06
CA ILE A 178 -1.99 15.35 0.07
C ILE A 178 -1.59 14.67 1.39
N LEU A 179 -2.26 15.01 2.51
CA LEU A 179 -2.00 14.36 3.79
C LEU A 179 -2.25 12.85 3.75
N HIS A 180 -3.06 12.37 2.79
CA HIS A 180 -3.35 10.96 2.59
C HIS A 180 -2.25 10.19 1.84
N SER A 181 -1.16 10.85 1.42
CA SER A 181 -0.06 10.21 0.68
C SER A 181 1.32 10.70 1.16
N LEU A 182 1.45 10.99 2.45
CA LEU A 182 2.68 11.53 3.05
C LEU A 182 3.85 10.54 3.03
N GLU A 183 3.58 9.23 3.06
CA GLU A 183 4.57 8.15 3.01
C GLU A 183 5.42 8.17 1.73
N GLY A 184 4.89 8.79 0.67
CA GLY A 184 5.60 8.99 -0.58
C GLY A 184 6.39 10.30 -0.68
N MET A 185 6.22 11.23 0.27
CA MET A 185 6.70 12.60 0.17
C MET A 185 8.09 12.79 0.79
N PRO A 186 9.06 13.36 0.06
CA PRO A 186 10.34 13.75 0.65
C PRO A 186 10.23 15.07 1.43
N ASP A 187 11.19 15.31 2.32
CA ASP A 187 11.46 16.58 3.00
C ASP A 187 10.26 17.18 3.76
N LEU A 188 9.64 16.36 4.62
CA LEU A 188 8.48 16.77 5.43
C LEU A 188 8.87 17.51 6.72
N ASP A 189 8.14 18.58 7.04
CA ASP A 189 8.20 19.26 8.35
C ASP A 189 7.15 18.66 9.28
N TRP A 190 7.56 17.63 10.02
CA TRP A 190 6.71 16.90 10.96
C TRP A 190 6.10 17.79 12.05
N ALA A 191 6.83 18.79 12.54
CA ALA A 191 6.34 19.68 13.60
C ALA A 191 5.12 20.47 13.12
N ARG A 192 5.11 20.88 11.84
CA ARG A 192 3.96 21.55 11.23
C ARG A 192 2.83 20.56 10.90
N LEU A 193 3.17 19.40 10.33
CA LEU A 193 2.19 18.38 9.94
C LEU A 193 1.39 17.83 11.12
N LEU A 194 2.01 17.66 12.30
CA LEU A 194 1.32 17.17 13.50
C LEU A 194 0.20 18.12 13.97
N ASN A 195 0.24 19.41 13.61
CA ASN A 195 -0.87 20.33 13.89
C ASN A 195 -2.08 20.12 12.96
N LEU A 196 -1.94 19.29 11.93
CA LEU A 196 -2.97 18.96 10.96
C LEU A 196 -3.54 17.55 11.14
N GLN A 197 -3.14 16.85 12.21
CA GLN A 197 -3.65 15.53 12.56
C GLN A 197 -5.17 15.56 12.74
N SER A 198 -5.85 14.55 12.21
CA SER A 198 -7.29 14.38 12.36
C SER A 198 -7.65 14.12 13.83
N CYS A 199 -8.90 14.35 14.19
CA CYS A 199 -9.35 14.20 15.58
C CYS A 199 -9.30 12.75 16.11
N ASP A 200 -9.26 11.76 15.21
CA ASP A 200 -9.12 10.34 15.51
C ASP A 200 -7.65 9.87 15.57
N GLY A 201 -6.71 10.76 15.25
CA GLY A 201 -5.27 10.49 15.23
C GLY A 201 -4.69 10.11 13.88
N SER A 202 -5.49 10.03 12.81
CA SER A 202 -5.01 9.84 11.43
C SER A 202 -4.34 11.08 10.81
#